data_AF-A0A6A4GFF4-F1
#
_entry.id   AF-A0A6A4GFF4-F1
#
_cell.length_a   1.000
_cell.length_b   1.000
_cell.length_c   1.000
_cell.angle_alpha   90.00
_cell.angle_beta   90.00
_cell.angle_gamma   90.00
#
_symmetry.space_group_name_H-M   'P 1'
#
loop_
_entity.id
_entity.type
_entity.pdbx_description
1 polymer ?
#
loop_
_entity_poly.entity_id
_entity_poly.type
_entity_poly.pdbx_seq_one_letter_code
_entity_poly.pdbx_strand_id
1 'polypeptide(L)'
;MGKIPKVKGLYRIVSKTVGDANAIVERITLDEFHHRMGHISCKAARDLARHAEGVELTDLDNKKQCKSCIFAKATKKSVPKQRQGERAEVFGKQVHSDVW
;
A
#
# COMPACT_ATOMS: atom_id res chain seq x y z
N MET A 1 35.83 23.80 28.51
CA MET A 1 35.21 23.87 27.16
C MET A 1 35.54 22.60 26.39
N GLY A 2 34.55 21.84 25.94
CA GLY A 2 34.76 20.61 25.17
C GLY A 2 35.06 20.90 23.70
N LYS A 3 36.12 20.31 23.14
CA LYS A 3 36.44 20.40 21.71
C LYS A 3 35.94 19.12 21.01
N ILE A 4 35.03 19.26 20.04
CA ILE A 4 34.53 18.15 19.22
C ILE A 4 35.46 17.99 18.01
N PRO A 5 36.08 16.82 17.79
CA PRO A 5 37.00 16.60 16.68
C PRO A 5 36.27 16.57 15.33
N LYS A 6 36.86 17.24 14.33
CA LYS A 6 36.39 17.25 12.95
C LYS A 6 37.16 16.20 12.15
N VAL A 7 36.46 15.22 11.60
CA VAL A 7 37.05 14.12 10.80
C VAL A 7 36.36 14.11 9.45
N LYS A 8 37.12 14.16 8.35
CA LYS A 8 36.61 14.21 6.96
C LYS A 8 35.53 15.28 6.73
N GLY A 9 35.70 16.47 7.32
CA GLY A 9 34.76 17.59 7.13
C GLY A 9 33.55 17.59 8.06
N LEU A 10 33.31 16.51 8.82
CA LEU A 10 32.16 16.37 9.70
C LEU A 10 32.58 16.37 11.18
N TYR A 11 31.72 16.92 12.04
CA TYR A 11 31.92 16.87 13.50
C TYR A 11 31.35 15.57 14.05
N ARG A 12 32.19 14.74 14.67
CA ARG A 12 31.78 13.43 15.22
C ARG A 12 31.62 13.55 16.73
N ILE A 13 30.39 13.40 17.22
CA ILE A 13 30.10 13.25 18.64
C ILE A 13 30.16 11.76 18.95
N VAL A 14 31.21 11.31 19.63
CA VAL A 14 31.32 9.92 20.08
C VAL A 14 30.64 9.83 21.45
N SER A 15 29.33 9.53 21.45
CA SER A 15 28.66 9.17 22.70
C SER A 15 29.19 7.83 23.19
N LYS A 16 29.65 7.76 24.45
CA LYS A 16 30.09 6.54 25.13
C LYS A 16 28.93 5.62 25.56
N THR A 17 27.76 5.76 24.95
CA THR A 17 26.65 4.83 25.15
C THR A 17 26.67 3.81 24.02
N VAL A 18 27.50 2.78 24.16
CA VAL A 18 27.23 1.50 23.50
C VAL A 18 26.13 0.84 24.33
N GLY A 19 24.91 1.35 24.19
CA GLY A 19 23.75 0.53 24.46
C GLY A 19 23.58 -0.30 23.22
N ASP A 20 23.82 -1.61 23.31
CA ASP A 20 23.33 -2.53 22.30
C ASP A 20 21.82 -2.30 22.23
N ALA A 21 21.37 -1.57 21.20
CA ALA A 21 19.98 -1.54 20.86
C ALA A 21 19.68 -2.97 20.41
N ASN A 22 19.16 -3.80 21.32
CA ASN A 22 18.47 -5.01 20.95
C ASN A 22 17.31 -4.56 20.04
N ALA A 23 17.57 -4.47 18.74
CA ALA A 23 16.57 -4.17 17.75
C ALA A 23 15.59 -5.34 17.80
N ILE A 24 14.50 -5.15 18.54
CA ILE A 24 13.41 -6.13 18.60
C ILE A 24 12.91 -6.23 17.16
N VAL A 25 13.16 -7.38 16.53
CA VAL A 25 12.60 -7.69 15.22
C VAL A 25 11.11 -7.83 15.41
N GLU A 26 10.36 -6.92 14.81
CA GLU A 26 8.91 -6.92 14.92
C GLU A 26 8.33 -8.00 14.00
N ARG A 27 7.61 -8.95 14.58
CA ARG A 27 6.93 -10.03 13.86
C ARG A 27 5.50 -9.60 13.55
N ILE A 28 5.22 -9.33 12.27
CA ILE A 28 3.91 -8.89 11.81
C ILE A 28 3.40 -9.75 10.67
N THR A 29 2.12 -9.62 10.36
CA THR A 29 1.55 -10.30 9.20
C THR A 29 1.78 -9.51 7.92
N LEU A 30 1.71 -10.17 6.76
CA LEU A 30 1.73 -9.54 5.45
C LEU A 30 0.59 -8.54 5.29
N ASP A 31 -0.58 -8.86 5.85
CA ASP A 31 -1.74 -7.98 5.84
C ASP A 31 -1.46 -6.70 6.65
N GLU A 32 -0.88 -6.84 7.85
CA GLU A 32 -0.51 -5.69 8.66
C GLU A 32 0.59 -4.84 8.01
N PHE A 33 1.62 -5.48 7.46
CA PHE A 33 2.69 -4.77 6.77
C PHE A 33 2.17 -4.02 5.54
N HIS A 34 1.26 -4.61 4.74
CA HIS A 34 0.67 -3.87 3.61
C HIS A 34 -0.11 -2.64 4.08
N HIS A 35 -0.72 -2.67 5.28
CA HIS A 35 -1.51 -1.56 5.80
C HIS A 35 -0.59 -0.43 6.26
N ARG A 36 0.46 -0.78 7.03
CA ARG A 36 1.47 0.18 7.49
C ARG A 36 2.21 0.87 6.35
N MET A 37 2.41 0.16 5.24
CA MET A 37 3.05 0.71 4.04
C MET A 37 2.07 1.42 3.09
N GLY A 38 0.84 1.72 3.52
CA GLY A 38 -0.11 2.53 2.75
C GLY A 38 -0.83 1.76 1.64
N HIS A 39 -1.24 0.53 1.90
CA HIS A 39 -2.00 -0.31 0.96
C HIS A 39 -1.25 -0.58 -0.37
N ILE A 40 0.09 -0.72 -0.30
CA ILE A 40 0.87 -1.28 -1.41
C ILE A 40 0.40 -2.70 -1.73
N SER A 41 0.67 -3.18 -2.95
CA SER A 41 0.29 -4.55 -3.31
C SER A 41 0.94 -5.57 -2.36
N CYS A 42 0.25 -6.67 -2.02
CA CYS A 42 0.83 -7.73 -1.20
C CYS A 42 2.13 -8.31 -1.80
N LYS A 43 2.27 -8.26 -3.14
CA LYS A 43 3.54 -8.60 -3.81
C LYS A 43 4.65 -7.62 -3.43
N ALA A 44 4.43 -6.32 -3.61
CA ALA A 44 5.38 -5.28 -3.22
C ALA A 44 5.70 -5.32 -1.72
N ALA A 45 4.72 -5.59 -0.87
CA ALA A 45 4.93 -5.75 0.57
C ALA A 45 5.87 -6.92 0.89
N ARG A 46 5.70 -8.08 0.24
CA ARG A 46 6.62 -9.23 0.39
C ARG A 46 8.03 -8.92 -0.11
N ASP A 47 8.13 -8.30 -1.27
CA ASP A 47 9.42 -7.96 -1.86
C ASP A 47 10.16 -6.90 -1.03
N LEU A 48 9.44 -5.93 -0.47
CA LEU A 48 9.99 -4.91 0.43
C LEU A 48 10.44 -5.50 1.76
N ALA A 49 9.65 -6.39 2.37
CA ALA A 49 9.99 -6.99 3.66
C ALA A 49 11.31 -7.78 3.62
N ARG A 50 11.69 -8.34 2.46
CA ARG A 50 12.99 -9.02 2.28
C ARG A 50 14.20 -8.09 2.39
N HIS A 51 13.99 -6.80 2.20
CA HIS A 51 15.04 -5.76 2.22
C HIS A 51 14.85 -4.78 3.39
N ALA A 52 13.84 -4.97 4.23
CA ALA A 52 13.56 -4.12 5.38
C ALA A 52 14.31 -4.64 6.61
N GLU A 53 14.92 -3.73 7.36
CA GLU A 53 15.52 -4.05 8.66
C GLU A 53 14.48 -3.93 9.77
N GLY A 54 14.54 -4.81 10.77
CA GLY A 54 13.69 -4.74 11.97
C GLY A 54 12.27 -5.31 11.82
N VAL A 55 11.92 -5.91 10.68
CA VAL A 55 10.60 -6.51 10.45
C VAL A 55 10.74 -7.92 9.90
N GLU A 56 10.00 -8.88 10.45
CA GLU A 56 9.89 -10.26 9.94
C GLU A 56 8.41 -10.59 9.65
N LEU A 57 8.13 -11.06 8.43
CA LEU A 57 6.77 -11.48 8.07
C LEU A 57 6.49 -12.90 8.55
N THR A 58 5.37 -13.06 9.25
CA THR A 58 4.92 -14.35 9.81
C THR A 58 4.15 -15.24 8.82
N ASP A 59 3.63 -14.67 7.73
CA ASP A 59 2.70 -15.33 6.80
C ASP A 59 2.90 -14.88 5.33
N LEU A 60 4.04 -15.27 4.74
CA LEU A 60 4.43 -14.95 3.36
C LEU A 60 3.44 -15.46 2.27
N ASP A 61 2.68 -16.51 2.57
CA ASP A 61 1.72 -17.13 1.64
C ASP A 61 0.29 -16.65 1.83
N ASN A 62 0.07 -15.65 2.67
CA ASN A 62 -1.26 -15.13 2.92
C ASN A 62 -1.87 -14.52 1.66
N LYS A 63 -3.02 -15.07 1.24
CA LYS A 63 -3.81 -14.63 0.08
C LYS A 63 -5.01 -13.75 0.47
N LYS A 64 -5.00 -13.18 1.69
CA LYS A 64 -6.06 -12.28 2.15
C LYS A 64 -6.27 -11.15 1.14
N GLN A 65 -7.53 -10.89 0.85
CA GLN A 65 -7.93 -9.79 0.01
C GLN A 65 -8.27 -8.59 0.89
N CYS A 66 -7.51 -7.50 0.76
CA CYS A 66 -7.84 -6.25 1.42
C CYS A 66 -9.04 -5.60 0.73
N LYS A 67 -10.16 -5.45 1.45
CA LYS A 67 -11.40 -4.83 0.93
C LYS A 67 -11.13 -3.41 0.41
N SER A 68 -10.39 -2.60 1.15
CA SER A 68 -10.02 -1.23 0.74
C SER A 68 -9.27 -1.22 -0.59
N CYS A 69 -8.29 -2.12 -0.75
CA CYS A 69 -7.56 -2.27 -2.01
C CYS A 69 -8.48 -2.73 -3.15
N ILE A 70 -9.42 -3.64 -2.91
CA ILE A 70 -10.39 -4.05 -3.93
C ILE A 70 -11.22 -2.86 -4.37
N PHE A 71 -11.84 -2.13 -3.45
CA PHE A 71 -12.70 -1.01 -3.83
C PHE A 71 -11.93 0.14 -4.50
N ALA A 72 -10.69 0.39 -4.07
CA ALA A 72 -9.85 1.45 -4.63
C ALA A 72 -9.19 1.08 -5.96
N LYS A 73 -8.77 -0.18 -6.14
CA LYS A 73 -8.00 -0.65 -7.32
C LYS A 73 -8.83 -1.49 -8.29
N ALA A 74 -10.09 -1.81 -7.97
CA ALA A 74 -10.95 -2.50 -8.92
C ALA A 74 -11.08 -1.67 -10.18
N THR A 75 -10.59 -2.22 -11.29
CA THR A 75 -10.84 -1.67 -12.61
C THR A 75 -12.31 -1.81 -12.91
N LYS A 76 -13.02 -0.69 -13.06
CA LYS A 76 -14.38 -0.70 -13.58
C LYS A 76 -14.35 -1.26 -15.00
N LYS A 77 -15.31 -2.14 -15.32
CA LYS A 77 -15.58 -2.47 -16.73
C LYS A 77 -15.91 -1.16 -17.46
N SER A 78 -15.37 -0.99 -18.66
CA SER A 78 -15.71 0.17 -19.49
C SER A 78 -17.22 0.20 -19.71
N VAL A 79 -17.84 1.35 -19.42
CA VAL A 79 -19.23 1.57 -19.83
C VAL A 79 -19.24 1.65 -21.35
N PRO A 80 -20.06 0.84 -22.06
CA PRO A 80 -20.17 0.92 -23.50
C PRO A 80 -20.52 2.34 -23.95
N LYS A 81 -19.79 2.87 -24.93
CA LYS A 81 -20.08 4.20 -25.51
C LYS A 81 -21.38 4.23 -26.31
N GLN A 82 -21.82 3.07 -26.77
CA GLN A 82 -23.07 2.90 -27.51
C GLN A 82 -24.06 2.11 -26.66
N ARG A 83 -25.33 2.53 -26.72
CA ARG A 83 -26.44 1.82 -26.11
C ARG A 83 -26.48 0.40 -26.66
N GLN A 84 -26.47 -0.58 -25.77
CA GLN A 84 -26.72 -1.97 -26.11
C GLN A 84 -28.18 -2.32 -25.79
N GLY A 85 -28.73 -3.29 -26.52
CA GLY A 85 -30.11 -3.77 -26.35
C GLY A 85 -31.09 -3.18 -27.36
N GLU A 86 -32.27 -3.81 -27.42
CA GLU A 86 -33.31 -3.49 -28.40
C GLU A 86 -33.78 -2.04 -28.30
N ARG A 87 -34.06 -1.44 -29.45
CA ARG A 87 -34.66 -0.11 -29.55
C ARG A 87 -36.15 -0.27 -29.78
N ALA A 88 -36.95 0.66 -29.27
CA ALA A 88 -38.34 0.77 -29.68
C ALA A 88 -38.41 0.97 -31.20
N GLU A 89 -39.08 0.06 -31.89
CA GLU A 89 -39.28 0.09 -33.34
C GLU A 89 -40.44 1.02 -33.74
N VAL A 90 -41.33 1.30 -32.79
CA VAL A 90 -42.54 2.11 -32.99
C VAL A 90 -42.42 3.42 -32.22
N PHE A 91 -42.78 4.52 -32.87
CA PHE A 91 -42.80 5.84 -32.26
C PHE A 91 -43.70 5.88 -31.02
N GLY A 92 -43.24 6.53 -29.95
CA GLY A 92 -44.00 6.66 -28.70
C GLY A 92 -44.08 5.40 -27.82
N LYS A 93 -43.59 4.24 -28.30
CA LYS A 93 -43.61 2.98 -27.53
C LYS A 93 -42.74 3.03 -26.26
N GLN A 94 -41.70 3.87 -26.25
CA GLN A 94 -40.86 4.07 -25.07
C GLN A 94 -40.47 5.54 -24.95
N VAL A 95 -40.77 6.14 -23.80
CA VAL A 95 -40.38 7.50 -23.43
C VAL A 95 -39.50 7.41 -22.20
N HIS A 96 -38.31 8.01 -22.26
CA HIS A 96 -37.41 8.13 -21.11
C HIS A 96 -37.48 9.59 -20.64
N SER A 97 -37.85 9.80 -19.38
CA SER A 97 -37.86 11.11 -18.73
C SER A 97 -36.91 11.09 -17.54
N ASP A 98 -36.16 12.16 -17.35
CA ASP A 98 -35.31 12.38 -16.19
C ASP A 98 -35.77 13.65 -15.45
N VAL A 99 -35.60 13.66 -14.13
CA VAL A 99 -35.87 14.86 -13.32
C VAL A 99 -34.52 15.52 -13.08
N TRP A 100 -34.37 16.70 -13.65
CA TRP A 100 -33.18 17.54 -13.50
C TRP A 100 -33.04 18.06 -12.06
#